data_AF-A0A607GYH7-F1
#
_entry.id   AF-A0A607GYH7-F1
#
_cell.length_a   1.000
_cell.length_b   1.000
_cell.length_c   1.000
_cell.angle_alpha   90.00
_cell.angle_beta   90.00
_cell.angle_gamma   90.00
#
_symmetry.space_group_name_H-M   'P 1'
#
loop_
_entity.id
_entity.type
_entity.pdbx_description
1 polymer ?
#
loop_
_entity_poly.entity_id
_entity_poly.type
_entity_poly.pdbx_seq_one_letter_code
_entity_poly.pdbx_strand_id
1 'polypeptide(L)'
;QGYPPAEISRLTGISQNTIYSWKKRDEWDETPPVARVTQSIDARLVQLTSKPDKTGGDFKEIDLLTRQLKKLSDGQTCEAAGGKKTRKRKLKNHFTDEQITALREKVMGSLAAHQRDWYDALAICEAADCRNRMILKSRQIGATWYFAQEALLRALRDTVEHPYQRNQIFLSASRRQAYQFKGVIQKLAEEVGVELKGGDKIVLSNGAELHFLGTSAASAQSYTGHLYFDEFFWVANFIKLRKVAAAMATLTGLTRTYFSTPSSETHEAYQFWTGDRWNEKRAKSQRQSFDVTWKTLNSGLLCP
;
A
#
# COMPACT_ATOMS: atom_id res chain seq x y z
N GLN A 1 -23.14 -44.29 -20.07
CA GLN A 1 -22.53 -45.19 -21.08
C GLN A 1 -23.58 -45.38 -22.18
N GLY A 2 -23.20 -45.23 -23.45
CA GLY A 2 -24.10 -45.43 -24.60
C GLY A 2 -24.32 -46.90 -24.93
N TYR A 3 -25.14 -47.18 -25.94
CA TYR A 3 -25.42 -48.53 -26.41
C TYR A 3 -24.14 -49.24 -26.92
N PRO A 4 -23.97 -50.55 -26.63
CA PRO A 4 -22.86 -51.31 -27.20
C PRO A 4 -23.03 -51.46 -28.74
N PRO A 5 -21.93 -51.63 -29.51
CA PRO A 5 -22.00 -51.79 -30.98
C PRO A 5 -22.98 -52.86 -31.47
N ALA A 6 -23.17 -53.92 -30.68
CA ALA A 6 -24.15 -54.97 -30.94
C ALA A 6 -25.60 -54.44 -30.95
N GLU A 7 -25.91 -53.52 -30.05
CA GLU A 7 -27.25 -52.96 -29.89
C GLU A 7 -27.51 -51.83 -30.88
N ILE A 8 -26.48 -51.04 -31.22
CA ILE A 8 -26.53 -50.06 -32.32
C ILE A 8 -26.79 -50.77 -33.66
N SER A 9 -26.15 -51.92 -33.88
CA SER A 9 -26.37 -52.74 -35.07
C SER A 9 -27.82 -53.19 -35.17
N ARG A 10 -28.41 -53.66 -34.06
CA ARG A 10 -29.82 -54.07 -33.99
C ARG A 10 -30.79 -52.91 -34.28
N LEU A 11 -30.49 -51.70 -33.78
CA LEU A 11 -31.38 -50.54 -33.93
C LEU A 11 -31.28 -49.86 -35.30
N THR A 12 -30.12 -49.89 -35.94
CA THR A 12 -29.86 -49.16 -37.21
C THR A 12 -29.85 -50.06 -38.44
N GLY A 13 -29.80 -51.39 -38.27
CA GLY A 13 -29.67 -52.35 -39.37
C GLY A 13 -28.30 -52.38 -40.03
N ILE A 14 -27.33 -51.63 -39.51
CA ILE A 14 -25.95 -51.56 -40.01
C ILE A 14 -25.14 -52.74 -39.45
N SER A 15 -24.27 -53.34 -40.26
CA SER A 15 -23.46 -54.48 -39.83
C SER A 15 -22.58 -54.13 -38.61
N GLN A 16 -22.47 -55.06 -37.66
CA GLN A 16 -21.69 -54.87 -36.45
C GLN A 16 -20.21 -54.58 -36.74
N ASN A 17 -19.66 -55.20 -37.80
CA ASN A 17 -18.27 -54.98 -38.24
C ASN A 17 -18.04 -53.54 -38.72
N THR A 18 -19.02 -52.94 -39.41
CA THR A 18 -18.96 -51.53 -39.84
C THR A 18 -19.00 -50.58 -38.63
N ILE A 19 -19.80 -50.90 -37.61
CA ILE A 19 -19.87 -50.07 -36.40
C ILE A 19 -18.58 -50.18 -35.59
N TYR A 20 -18.00 -51.38 -35.48
CA TYR A 20 -16.69 -51.55 -34.85
C TYR A 20 -15.56 -50.83 -35.61
N SER A 21 -15.61 -50.79 -36.95
CA SER A 21 -14.61 -50.05 -37.72
C SER A 21 -14.73 -48.54 -37.51
N TRP A 22 -15.95 -48.00 -37.39
CA TRP A 22 -16.16 -46.59 -37.02
C TRP A 22 -15.74 -46.29 -35.59
N LYS A 23 -16.09 -47.18 -34.64
CA LYS A 23 -15.68 -47.06 -33.24
C LYS A 23 -14.16 -46.95 -33.10
N LYS A 24 -13.43 -47.76 -33.88
CA LYS A 24 -11.97 -47.78 -33.90
C LYS A 24 -11.38 -46.58 -34.64
N ARG A 25 -11.95 -46.19 -35.79
CA ARG A 25 -11.47 -45.06 -36.60
C ARG A 25 -11.64 -43.73 -35.88
N ASP A 26 -12.78 -43.54 -35.23
CA ASP A 26 -13.16 -42.28 -34.60
C ASP A 26 -12.92 -42.29 -33.08
N GLU A 27 -12.15 -43.28 -32.59
CA GLU A 27 -11.62 -43.40 -31.22
C GLU A 27 -12.68 -43.13 -30.12
N TRP A 28 -13.83 -43.80 -30.22
CA TRP A 28 -14.98 -43.51 -29.34
C TRP A 28 -14.66 -43.76 -27.85
N ASP A 29 -13.74 -44.68 -27.56
CA ASP A 29 -13.31 -45.00 -26.19
C ASP A 29 -12.38 -43.91 -25.60
N GLU A 30 -11.67 -43.16 -26.45
CA GLU A 30 -10.71 -42.11 -26.05
C GLU A 30 -11.37 -40.73 -25.92
N THR A 31 -12.65 -40.60 -26.26
CA THR A 31 -13.35 -39.31 -26.21
C THR A 31 -13.55 -38.85 -24.74
N PRO A 32 -13.02 -37.67 -24.35
CA PRO A 32 -13.16 -37.18 -22.98
C PRO A 32 -14.62 -37.09 -22.53
N PRO A 33 -14.94 -37.36 -21.25
CA PRO A 33 -16.31 -37.28 -20.73
C PRO A 33 -17.03 -35.96 -21.06
N VAL A 34 -16.31 -34.84 -21.01
CA VAL A 34 -16.86 -33.50 -21.33
C VAL A 34 -17.29 -33.42 -22.79
N ALA A 35 -16.47 -33.89 -23.73
CA ALA A 35 -16.80 -33.87 -25.16
C ALA A 35 -18.00 -34.77 -25.48
N ARG A 36 -18.13 -35.91 -24.81
CA ARG A 36 -19.31 -36.80 -24.95
C ARG A 36 -20.60 -36.14 -24.46
N VAL A 37 -20.53 -35.43 -23.33
CA VAL A 37 -21.68 -34.68 -22.80
C VAL A 37 -22.06 -33.54 -23.74
N THR A 38 -21.08 -32.79 -24.26
CA THR A 38 -21.30 -31.72 -25.25
C THR A 38 -22.01 -32.25 -26.50
N GLN A 39 -21.52 -33.34 -27.10
CA GLN A 39 -22.16 -33.96 -28.27
C GLN A 39 -23.58 -34.42 -27.99
N SER A 40 -23.86 -34.96 -26.79
CA SER A 40 -25.21 -35.35 -26.40
C SER A 40 -26.14 -34.16 -26.22
N ILE A 41 -25.63 -33.03 -25.70
CA ILE A 41 -26.39 -31.78 -25.57
C ILE A 41 -26.71 -31.22 -26.96
N ASP A 42 -25.73 -31.19 -27.86
CA ASP A 42 -25.92 -30.71 -29.25
C ASP A 42 -26.94 -31.56 -30.00
N ALA A 43 -26.83 -32.89 -29.92
CA ALA A 43 -27.79 -33.80 -30.56
C ALA A 43 -29.22 -33.58 -30.04
N ARG A 44 -29.38 -33.36 -28.72
CA ARG A 44 -30.68 -33.08 -28.11
C ARG A 44 -31.22 -31.71 -28.51
N LEU A 45 -30.38 -30.68 -28.59
CA LEU A 45 -30.75 -29.35 -29.06
C LEU A 45 -31.23 -29.38 -30.52
N VAL A 46 -30.56 -30.14 -31.40
CA VAL A 46 -31.00 -30.33 -32.78
C VAL A 46 -32.39 -30.97 -32.82
N GLN A 47 -32.60 -32.05 -32.07
CA GLN A 47 -33.91 -32.72 -32.00
C GLN A 47 -35.04 -31.78 -31.53
N LEU A 48 -34.81 -31.01 -30.47
CA LEU A 48 -35.79 -30.07 -29.92
C LEU A 48 -36.07 -28.91 -30.89
N THR A 49 -35.06 -28.46 -31.62
CA THR A 49 -35.18 -27.37 -32.59
C THR A 49 -35.96 -27.82 -33.85
N SER A 50 -35.74 -29.06 -34.30
CA SER A 50 -36.41 -29.65 -35.46
C SER A 50 -37.86 -30.09 -35.20
N LYS A 51 -38.34 -30.05 -33.95
CA LYS A 51 -39.73 -30.39 -33.62
C LYS A 51 -40.73 -29.38 -34.22
N PRO A 52 -41.76 -29.80 -34.98
CA PRO A 52 -42.70 -28.90 -35.64
C PRO A 52 -43.59 -28.13 -34.64
N ASP A 53 -44.16 -28.83 -33.66
CA ASP A 53 -44.99 -28.21 -32.61
C ASP A 53 -44.22 -28.15 -31.28
N LYS A 54 -43.76 -26.95 -30.91
CA LYS A 54 -43.01 -26.71 -29.67
C LYS A 54 -43.93 -26.33 -28.53
N THR A 55 -43.79 -27.00 -27.40
CA THR A 55 -44.49 -26.72 -26.15
C THR A 55 -43.66 -25.78 -25.27
N GLY A 56 -44.28 -25.17 -24.25
CA GLY A 56 -43.56 -24.37 -23.25
C GLY A 56 -42.49 -25.16 -22.47
N GLY A 57 -42.62 -26.49 -22.39
CA GLY A 57 -41.59 -27.37 -21.84
C GLY A 57 -40.35 -27.46 -22.74
N ASP A 58 -40.56 -27.58 -24.06
CA ASP A 58 -39.48 -27.67 -25.05
C ASP A 58 -38.61 -26.39 -25.04
N PHE A 59 -39.23 -25.21 -24.93
CA PHE A 59 -38.49 -23.95 -24.83
C PHE A 59 -37.64 -23.85 -23.55
N LYS A 60 -38.14 -24.35 -22.41
CA LYS A 60 -37.37 -24.41 -21.15
C LYS A 60 -36.19 -25.37 -21.25
N GLU A 61 -36.38 -26.51 -21.91
CA GLU A 61 -35.33 -27.50 -22.13
C GLU A 61 -34.23 -26.94 -23.05
N ILE A 62 -34.59 -26.29 -24.16
CA ILE A 62 -33.65 -25.59 -25.05
C ILE A 62 -32.83 -24.54 -24.28
N ASP A 63 -33.49 -23.71 -23.48
CA ASP A 63 -32.82 -22.65 -22.70
C ASP A 63 -31.88 -23.23 -21.63
N LEU A 64 -32.27 -24.33 -20.96
CA LEU A 64 -31.43 -25.02 -19.98
C LEU A 64 -30.21 -25.70 -20.63
N LEU A 65 -30.41 -26.39 -21.75
CA LEU A 65 -29.35 -27.06 -22.51
C LEU A 65 -28.36 -26.04 -23.11
N THR A 66 -28.86 -24.93 -23.65
CA THR A 66 -28.01 -23.85 -24.19
C THR A 66 -27.15 -23.20 -23.08
N ARG A 67 -27.69 -23.03 -21.87
CA ARG A 67 -26.92 -22.54 -20.71
C ARG A 67 -25.86 -23.54 -20.24
N GLN A 68 -26.15 -24.84 -20.27
CA GLN A 68 -25.18 -25.88 -19.92
C GLN A 68 -24.05 -25.95 -20.96
N LEU A 69 -24.37 -25.87 -22.25
CA LEU A 69 -23.38 -25.83 -23.33
C LEU A 69 -22.41 -24.65 -23.18
N LYS A 70 -22.95 -23.45 -22.86
CA LYS A 70 -22.12 -22.26 -22.60
C LYS A 70 -21.15 -22.47 -21.43
N LYS A 71 -21.60 -23.06 -20.31
CA LYS A 71 -20.74 -23.34 -19.15
C LYS A 71 -19.63 -24.35 -19.47
N LEU A 72 -19.93 -25.37 -20.28
CA LEU A 72 -18.94 -26.36 -20.70
C LEU A 72 -17.91 -25.75 -21.66
N SER A 73 -18.33 -24.88 -22.58
CA SER A 73 -17.45 -24.13 -23.49
C SER A 73 -16.56 -23.12 -22.76
N ASP A 74 -17.12 -22.39 -21.78
CA ASP A 74 -16.36 -21.50 -20.90
C ASP A 74 -15.33 -22.27 -20.05
N GLY A 75 -15.62 -23.54 -19.71
CA GLY A 75 -14.69 -24.43 -19.02
C GLY A 75 -13.58 -24.98 -19.92
N GLN A 76 -13.90 -25.36 -21.17
CA GLN A 76 -12.93 -25.89 -22.14
C GLN A 76 -11.97 -24.83 -22.70
N THR A 77 -12.45 -23.60 -22.90
CA THR A 77 -11.59 -22.46 -23.25
C THR A 77 -10.58 -22.13 -22.16
N CYS A 78 -10.85 -22.50 -20.90
CA CYS A 78 -9.89 -22.36 -19.80
C CYS A 78 -8.78 -23.43 -19.77
N GLU A 79 -8.97 -24.58 -20.42
CA GLU A 79 -7.99 -25.68 -20.42
C GLU A 79 -7.14 -25.72 -21.70
N ALA A 80 -7.69 -25.35 -22.86
CA ALA A 80 -6.95 -25.31 -24.13
C ALA A 80 -6.17 -24.00 -24.35
N ALA A 81 -6.54 -22.91 -23.67
CA ALA A 81 -5.74 -21.69 -23.63
C ALA A 81 -4.82 -21.74 -22.40
N GLY A 82 -3.57 -22.14 -22.63
CA GLY A 82 -2.53 -22.23 -21.61
C GLY A 82 -2.55 -21.06 -20.62
N GLY A 83 -2.65 -21.42 -19.35
CA GLY A 83 -2.59 -20.51 -18.22
C GLY A 83 -3.76 -19.55 -18.16
N LYS A 84 -4.60 -19.70 -17.14
CA LYS A 84 -5.02 -18.50 -16.41
C LYS A 84 -3.73 -17.75 -16.07
N LYS A 85 -3.35 -16.76 -16.91
CA LYS A 85 -2.58 -15.62 -16.44
C LYS A 85 -3.45 -15.09 -15.33
N THR A 86 -3.21 -15.57 -14.10
CA THR A 86 -3.51 -14.83 -12.89
C THR A 86 -3.00 -13.44 -13.21
N ARG A 87 -3.91 -12.53 -13.59
CA ARG A 87 -3.58 -11.13 -13.82
C ARG A 87 -2.79 -10.79 -12.57
N LYS A 88 -1.46 -10.61 -12.69
CA LYS A 88 -0.61 -10.27 -11.54
C LYS A 88 -1.33 -9.10 -10.90
N ARG A 89 -1.89 -9.35 -9.72
CA ARG A 89 -2.80 -8.40 -9.09
C ARG A 89 -1.96 -7.15 -8.93
N LYS A 90 -2.32 -6.06 -9.64
CA LYS A 90 -1.51 -4.84 -9.61
C LYS A 90 -1.27 -4.50 -8.14
N LEU A 91 -0.01 -4.48 -7.72
CA LEU A 91 0.31 -4.14 -6.35
C LEU A 91 -0.22 -2.74 -6.10
N LYS A 92 -1.03 -2.60 -5.06
CA LYS A 92 -1.57 -1.30 -4.67
C LYS A 92 -0.43 -0.48 -4.08
N ASN A 93 -0.41 0.83 -4.35
CA ASN A 93 0.57 1.75 -3.78
C ASN A 93 2.01 1.26 -3.98
N HIS A 94 2.33 0.86 -5.20
CA HIS A 94 3.61 0.28 -5.56
C HIS A 94 4.44 1.27 -6.36
N PHE A 95 5.72 1.37 -6.00
CA PHE A 95 6.74 2.09 -6.73
C PHE A 95 7.74 1.07 -7.27
N THR A 96 8.11 1.18 -8.53
CA THR A 96 9.25 0.46 -9.09
C THR A 96 10.56 1.17 -8.72
N ASP A 97 11.69 0.48 -8.84
CA ASP A 97 13.00 1.05 -8.50
C ASP A 97 13.36 2.25 -9.39
N GLU A 98 12.94 2.23 -10.67
CA GLU A 98 13.08 3.36 -11.58
C GLU A 98 12.24 4.56 -11.11
N GLN A 99 11.02 4.31 -10.63
CA GLN A 99 10.15 5.37 -10.09
C GLN A 99 10.73 5.95 -8.79
N ILE A 100 11.30 5.12 -7.91
CA ILE A 100 11.96 5.59 -6.67
C ILE A 100 13.18 6.45 -7.00
N THR A 101 13.97 6.04 -7.99
CA THR A 101 15.15 6.80 -8.44
C THR A 101 14.74 8.15 -9.03
N ALA A 102 13.79 8.16 -9.96
CA ALA A 102 13.25 9.38 -10.55
C ALA A 102 12.63 10.31 -9.50
N LEU A 103 11.93 9.74 -8.52
CA LEU A 103 11.37 10.48 -7.39
C LEU A 103 12.48 11.17 -6.59
N ARG A 104 13.55 10.44 -6.24
CA ARG A 104 14.68 10.98 -5.48
C ARG A 104 15.35 12.13 -6.24
N GLU A 105 15.60 11.98 -7.53
CA GLU A 105 16.20 13.03 -8.36
C GLU A 105 15.33 14.30 -8.41
N LYS A 106 14.02 14.15 -8.61
CA LYS A 106 13.07 15.27 -8.59
C LYS A 106 13.04 16.00 -7.26
N VAL A 107 12.98 15.26 -6.14
CA VAL A 107 12.99 15.86 -4.81
C VAL A 107 14.29 16.66 -4.63
N MET A 108 15.45 16.04 -4.86
CA MET A 108 16.75 16.71 -4.68
C MET A 108 16.92 17.95 -5.58
N GLY A 109 16.45 17.87 -6.82
CA GLY A 109 16.52 18.99 -7.77
C GLY A 109 15.62 20.17 -7.42
N SER A 110 14.53 19.95 -6.67
CA SER A 110 13.54 20.98 -6.32
C SER A 110 13.73 21.61 -4.94
N LEU A 111 14.65 21.10 -4.11
CA LEU A 111 14.89 21.65 -2.77
C LEU A 111 15.50 23.05 -2.80
N ALA A 112 14.89 23.97 -2.05
CA ALA A 112 15.49 25.25 -1.68
C ALA A 112 16.68 25.05 -0.72
N ALA A 113 17.56 26.05 -0.61
CA ALA A 113 18.79 25.96 0.19
C ALA A 113 18.52 25.48 1.64
N HIS A 114 17.59 26.10 2.36
CA HIS A 114 17.25 25.72 3.74
C HIS A 114 16.66 24.30 3.86
N GLN A 115 16.02 23.79 2.82
CA GLN A 115 15.49 22.43 2.78
C GLN A 115 16.60 21.40 2.52
N ARG A 116 17.63 21.77 1.76
CA ARG A 116 18.85 20.96 1.60
C ARG A 116 19.59 20.86 2.93
N ASP A 117 19.69 21.97 3.66
CA ASP A 117 20.30 21.95 5.01
C ASP A 117 19.58 20.99 5.95
N TRP A 118 18.24 20.94 5.92
CA TRP A 118 17.47 19.96 6.69
C TRP A 118 17.74 18.52 6.25
N TYR A 119 17.94 18.30 4.96
CA TYR A 119 18.21 16.98 4.38
C TYR A 119 19.60 16.48 4.79
N ASP A 120 20.59 17.34 4.70
CA ASP A 120 21.97 17.02 5.09
C ASP A 120 22.07 16.83 6.61
N ALA A 121 21.37 17.66 7.39
CA ALA A 121 21.27 17.50 8.84
C ALA A 121 20.63 16.17 9.24
N LEU A 122 19.74 15.60 8.43
CA LEU A 122 19.17 14.27 8.69
C LEU A 122 20.27 13.20 8.65
N ALA A 123 21.13 13.23 7.63
CA ALA A 123 22.22 12.27 7.48
C ALA A 123 23.22 12.37 8.65
N ILE A 124 23.53 13.60 9.07
CA ILE A 124 24.37 13.85 10.26
C ILE A 124 23.72 13.27 11.52
N CYS A 125 22.41 13.50 11.70
CA CYS A 125 21.67 12.94 12.82
C CYS A 125 21.66 11.41 12.81
N GLU A 126 21.48 10.77 11.65
CA GLU A 126 21.48 9.31 11.53
C GLU A 126 22.87 8.73 11.83
N ALA A 127 23.95 9.36 11.36
CA ALA A 127 25.31 8.92 11.64
C ALA A 127 25.69 9.05 13.12
N ALA A 128 25.16 10.05 13.82
CA ALA A 128 25.38 10.29 15.24
C ALA A 128 24.39 9.55 16.17
N ASP A 129 23.54 8.66 15.64
CA ASP A 129 22.44 8.00 16.35
C ASP A 129 21.52 8.99 17.11
N CYS A 130 21.35 10.19 16.56
CA CYS A 130 20.49 11.21 17.13
C CYS A 130 19.02 10.84 16.97
N ARG A 131 18.40 10.46 18.08
CA ARG A 131 16.98 10.07 18.12
C ARG A 131 16.01 11.24 17.97
N ASN A 132 16.42 12.46 18.32
CA ASN A 132 15.59 13.67 18.24
C ASN A 132 16.27 14.72 17.36
N ARG A 133 15.52 15.28 16.42
CA ARG A 133 15.89 16.45 15.61
C ARG A 133 14.84 17.53 15.82
N MET A 134 15.23 18.70 16.31
CA MET A 134 14.31 19.81 16.59
C MET A 134 14.63 21.01 15.70
N ILE A 135 13.63 21.55 15.02
CA ILE A 135 13.79 22.60 14.00
C ILE A 135 12.82 23.74 14.29
N LEU A 136 13.36 24.92 14.61
CA LEU A 136 12.57 26.15 14.56
C LEU A 136 12.64 26.74 13.16
N LYS A 137 11.46 27.09 12.63
CA LYS A 137 11.31 27.59 11.26
C LYS A 137 10.40 28.81 11.20
N SER A 138 10.50 29.59 10.13
CA SER A 138 9.54 30.67 9.82
C SER A 138 8.26 30.11 9.17
N ARG A 139 7.21 30.92 9.08
CA ARG A 139 5.96 30.54 8.39
C ARG A 139 6.17 30.57 6.87
N GLN A 140 5.35 29.80 6.15
CA GLN A 140 5.25 29.86 4.68
C GLN A 140 6.53 29.52 3.90
N ILE A 141 7.46 28.74 4.47
CA ILE A 141 8.70 28.31 3.81
C ILE A 141 8.67 26.87 3.25
N GLY A 142 7.49 26.29 3.07
CA GLY A 142 7.33 24.95 2.50
C GLY A 142 7.78 23.79 3.42
N ALA A 143 7.73 23.95 4.75
CA ALA A 143 8.14 22.89 5.69
C ALA A 143 7.30 21.60 5.53
N THR A 144 5.97 21.70 5.46
CA THR A 144 5.08 20.56 5.21
C THR A 144 5.41 19.87 3.89
N TRP A 145 5.69 20.66 2.84
CA TRP A 145 6.04 20.13 1.53
C TRP A 145 7.35 19.34 1.58
N TYR A 146 8.37 19.87 2.24
CA TYR A 146 9.66 19.21 2.43
C TYR A 146 9.54 17.92 3.26
N PHE A 147 9.00 17.98 4.48
CA PHE A 147 8.98 16.83 5.39
C PHE A 147 8.06 15.70 4.88
N ALA A 148 7.04 16.01 4.08
CA ALA A 148 6.25 15.02 3.37
C ALA A 148 7.10 14.19 2.39
N GLN A 149 8.00 14.85 1.66
CA GLN A 149 8.89 14.19 0.70
C GLN A 149 10.02 13.44 1.39
N GLU A 150 10.64 14.03 2.42
CA GLU A 150 11.64 13.37 3.26
C GLU A 150 11.08 12.05 3.80
N ALA A 151 9.88 12.08 4.38
CA ALA A 151 9.21 10.91 4.92
C ALA A 151 8.86 9.87 3.84
N LEU A 152 8.40 10.28 2.65
CA LEU A 152 8.12 9.34 1.56
C LEU A 152 9.41 8.65 1.08
N LEU A 153 10.50 9.41 0.91
CA LEU A 153 11.81 8.84 0.54
C LEU A 153 12.32 7.87 1.61
N ARG A 154 12.12 8.18 2.90
CA ARG A 154 12.44 7.25 4.00
C ARG A 154 11.58 5.99 3.96
N ALA A 155 10.29 6.10 3.69
CA ALA A 155 9.37 4.96 3.59
C ALA A 155 9.69 4.04 2.40
N LEU A 156 10.30 4.58 1.34
CA LEU A 156 10.72 3.87 0.14
C LEU A 156 12.15 3.32 0.22
N ARG A 157 12.86 3.47 1.35
CA ARG A 157 14.19 2.86 1.52
C ARG A 157 14.11 1.35 1.35
N ASP A 158 15.01 0.84 0.52
CA ASP A 158 15.22 -0.58 0.25
C ASP A 158 15.83 -1.27 1.48
N THR A 159 16.83 -0.63 2.07
CA THR A 159 17.64 -1.18 3.17
C THR A 159 17.18 -0.58 4.50
N VAL A 160 16.57 -1.42 5.32
CA VAL A 160 16.31 -1.16 6.75
C VAL A 160 16.64 -2.42 7.54
N GLU A 161 17.10 -2.25 8.76
CA GLU A 161 17.39 -3.36 9.68
C GLU A 161 16.08 -4.04 10.11
N HIS A 162 15.03 -3.23 10.33
CA HIS A 162 13.73 -3.73 10.76
C HIS A 162 12.59 -3.13 9.92
N PRO A 163 11.56 -3.92 9.54
CA PRO A 163 10.46 -3.44 8.70
C PRO A 163 9.74 -2.19 9.25
N TYR A 164 9.63 -2.06 10.57
CA TYR A 164 8.98 -0.92 11.21
C TYR A 164 9.71 0.42 10.98
N GLN A 165 10.99 0.40 10.58
CA GLN A 165 11.76 1.60 10.26
C GLN A 165 11.31 2.25 8.94
N ARG A 166 10.47 1.59 8.15
CA ARG A 166 9.84 2.23 6.98
C ARG A 166 8.61 3.06 7.34
N ASN A 167 8.01 2.83 8.51
CA ASN A 167 6.79 3.50 8.90
C ASN A 167 7.03 4.97 9.24
N GLN A 168 6.11 5.84 8.83
CA GLN A 168 6.16 7.27 9.10
C GLN A 168 4.87 7.72 9.79
N ILE A 169 5.00 8.52 10.84
CA ILE A 169 3.89 8.98 11.66
C ILE A 169 3.93 10.50 11.68
N PHE A 170 2.90 11.13 11.13
CA PHE A 170 2.70 12.57 11.16
C PHE A 170 1.74 12.92 12.29
N LEU A 171 2.19 13.75 13.21
CA LEU A 171 1.40 14.29 14.30
C LEU A 171 1.37 15.82 14.17
N SER A 172 0.18 16.37 13.97
CA SER A 172 -0.01 17.83 13.85
C SER A 172 -1.02 18.34 14.90
N ALA A 173 -1.11 19.66 15.05
CA ALA A 173 -2.08 20.31 15.94
C ALA A 173 -3.55 20.00 15.60
N SER A 174 -3.84 19.52 14.39
CA SER A 174 -5.14 18.99 13.98
C SER A 174 -5.02 17.90 12.92
N ARG A 175 -6.02 17.01 12.83
CA ARG A 175 -6.07 15.96 11.80
C ARG A 175 -6.09 16.53 10.38
N ARG A 176 -6.75 17.68 10.18
CA ARG A 176 -6.80 18.39 8.89
C ARG A 176 -5.43 18.90 8.45
N GLN A 177 -4.59 19.33 9.39
CA GLN A 177 -3.19 19.69 9.12
C GLN A 177 -2.36 18.46 8.79
N ALA A 178 -2.51 17.36 9.53
CA ALA A 178 -1.82 16.11 9.21
C ALA A 178 -2.15 15.60 7.80
N TYR A 179 -3.39 15.77 7.34
CA TYR A 179 -3.79 15.43 5.96
C TYR A 179 -3.17 16.32 4.88
N GLN A 180 -2.56 17.46 5.21
CA GLN A 180 -1.77 18.22 4.24
C GLN A 180 -0.52 17.43 3.81
N PHE A 181 0.14 16.72 4.74
CA PHE A 181 1.25 15.81 4.41
C PHE A 181 0.78 14.73 3.44
N LYS A 182 -0.38 14.12 3.72
CA LYS A 182 -0.99 13.13 2.84
C LYS A 182 -1.19 13.67 1.42
N GLY A 183 -1.78 14.85 1.29
CA GLY A 183 -2.01 15.47 -0.01
C GLY A 183 -0.72 15.75 -0.78
N VAL A 184 0.33 16.21 -0.10
CA VAL A 184 1.65 16.40 -0.73
C VAL A 184 2.25 15.06 -1.18
N ILE A 185 2.20 14.03 -0.33
CA ILE A 185 2.72 12.69 -0.65
C ILE A 185 2.00 12.10 -1.88
N GLN A 186 0.68 12.25 -1.96
CA GLN A 186 -0.09 11.78 -3.12
C GLN A 186 0.31 12.51 -4.40
N LYS A 187 0.42 13.84 -4.36
CA LYS A 187 0.87 14.64 -5.51
C LYS A 187 2.28 14.26 -5.96
N LEU A 188 3.21 14.10 -5.01
CA LEU A 188 4.57 13.70 -5.33
C LEU A 188 4.62 12.32 -5.99
N ALA A 189 3.81 11.37 -5.52
CA ALA A 189 3.71 10.05 -6.14
C ALA A 189 3.11 10.10 -7.56
N GLU A 190 2.11 10.96 -7.79
CA GLU A 190 1.51 11.19 -9.11
C GLU A 190 2.55 11.72 -10.12
N GLU A 191 3.53 12.51 -9.69
CA GLU A 191 4.61 13.00 -10.55
C GLU A 191 5.51 11.91 -11.14
N VAL A 192 5.50 10.70 -10.57
CA VAL A 192 6.19 9.51 -11.10
C VAL A 192 5.21 8.43 -11.57
N GLY A 193 3.93 8.78 -11.74
CA GLY A 193 2.89 7.91 -12.27
C GLY A 193 2.33 6.90 -11.25
N VAL A 194 2.48 7.15 -9.95
CA VAL A 194 1.96 6.28 -8.88
C VAL A 194 0.75 6.93 -8.20
N GLU A 195 -0.43 6.32 -8.38
CA GLU A 195 -1.64 6.73 -7.66
C GLU A 195 -1.68 6.09 -6.26
N LEU A 196 -1.51 6.91 -5.21
CA LEU A 196 -1.57 6.44 -3.82
C LEU A 196 -2.99 6.49 -3.26
N LYS A 197 -3.48 5.33 -2.80
CA LYS A 197 -4.79 5.14 -2.18
C LYS A 197 -4.66 4.86 -0.68
N GLY A 198 -5.60 5.40 0.09
CA GLY A 198 -5.66 5.21 1.53
C GLY A 198 -6.66 6.18 2.16
N GLY A 199 -7.38 5.74 3.20
CA GLY A 199 -8.33 6.57 3.93
C GLY A 199 -7.63 7.40 5.00
N ASP A 200 -7.54 6.82 6.18
CA ASP A 200 -6.86 7.36 7.37
C ASP A 200 -5.34 7.16 7.36
N LYS A 201 -4.85 6.08 6.74
CA LYS A 201 -3.44 5.80 6.48
C LYS A 201 -3.17 5.41 5.03
N ILE A 202 -1.92 5.51 4.60
CA ILE A 202 -1.44 4.94 3.33
C ILE A 202 -0.53 3.76 3.66
N VAL A 203 -0.78 2.61 3.02
CA VAL A 203 0.08 1.43 3.14
C VAL A 203 0.73 1.17 1.79
N LEU A 204 2.06 1.25 1.74
CA LEU A 204 2.84 1.01 0.55
C LEU A 204 3.02 -0.50 0.32
N SER A 205 3.24 -0.89 -0.94
CA SER A 205 3.45 -2.30 -1.30
C SER A 205 4.66 -2.96 -0.63
N ASN A 206 5.64 -2.18 -0.17
CA ASN A 206 6.82 -2.65 0.57
C ASN A 206 6.56 -2.81 2.09
N GLY A 207 5.31 -2.66 2.52
CA GLY A 207 4.89 -2.80 3.92
C GLY A 207 4.99 -1.52 4.75
N ALA A 208 5.51 -0.42 4.20
CA ALA A 208 5.60 0.84 4.93
C ALA A 208 4.19 1.45 5.17
N GLU A 209 3.94 1.88 6.39
CA GLU A 209 2.71 2.59 6.76
C GLU A 209 2.95 4.08 7.02
N LEU A 210 2.12 4.93 6.42
CA LEU A 210 2.10 6.38 6.62
C LEU A 210 0.83 6.76 7.39
N HIS A 211 1.00 7.19 8.64
CA HIS A 211 -0.07 7.52 9.57
C HIS A 211 -0.24 9.04 9.74
N PHE A 212 -1.47 9.54 9.71
CA PHE A 212 -1.77 10.99 9.80
C PHE A 212 -2.67 11.30 10.98
N LEU A 213 -2.08 11.77 12.07
CA LEU A 213 -2.69 11.89 13.40
C LEU A 213 -2.89 13.36 13.81
N GLY A 214 -3.99 13.60 14.52
CA GLY A 214 -4.24 14.87 15.22
C GLY A 214 -3.88 14.77 16.70
N THR A 215 -4.33 15.73 17.49
CA THR A 215 -4.01 15.87 18.93
C THR A 215 -4.73 14.90 19.87
N SER A 216 -5.50 13.94 19.35
CA SER A 216 -6.17 12.95 20.19
C SER A 216 -5.16 11.90 20.69
N ALA A 217 -4.92 11.91 22.01
CA ALA A 217 -4.04 10.95 22.67
C ALA A 217 -4.48 9.49 22.47
N ALA A 218 -5.79 9.24 22.34
CA ALA A 218 -6.34 7.90 22.07
C ALA A 218 -5.93 7.37 20.70
N SER A 219 -5.74 8.25 19.72
CA SER A 219 -5.29 7.87 18.37
C SER A 219 -3.77 7.72 18.24
N ALA A 220 -2.99 7.88 19.32
CA ALA A 220 -1.52 7.93 19.23
C ALA A 220 -0.80 6.78 19.98
N GLN A 221 -1.51 5.78 20.51
CA GLN A 221 -0.92 4.77 21.40
C GLN A 221 -0.43 3.48 20.72
N SER A 222 -0.76 3.20 19.45
CA SER A 222 -0.55 1.86 18.87
C SER A 222 0.41 1.81 17.68
N TYR A 223 0.95 2.94 17.23
CA TYR A 223 1.76 2.98 16.02
C TYR A 223 3.26 2.95 16.35
N THR A 224 4.03 2.39 15.42
CA THR A 224 5.49 2.31 15.52
C THR A 224 6.11 2.77 14.22
N GLY A 225 6.96 3.80 14.28
CA GLY A 225 7.60 4.41 13.12
C GLY A 225 8.35 5.70 13.43
N HIS A 226 8.93 6.30 12.40
CA HIS A 226 9.56 7.63 12.49
C HIS A 226 8.49 8.69 12.74
N LEU A 227 8.71 9.53 13.75
CA LEU A 227 7.76 10.56 14.14
C LEU A 227 8.12 11.91 13.51
N TYR A 228 7.13 12.55 12.90
CA TYR A 228 7.13 13.95 12.48
C TYR A 228 6.10 14.71 13.31
N PHE A 229 6.56 15.57 14.21
CA PHE A 229 5.70 16.37 15.07
C PHE A 229 5.71 17.83 14.61
N ASP A 230 4.67 18.18 13.88
CA ASP A 230 4.42 19.47 13.24
C ASP A 230 3.77 20.49 14.20
N GLU A 231 4.19 21.74 14.08
CA GLU A 231 3.75 22.90 14.87
C GLU A 231 3.69 22.63 16.39
N PHE A 232 4.68 21.92 16.93
CA PHE A 232 4.66 21.49 18.33
C PHE A 232 4.60 22.63 19.37
N PHE A 233 4.96 23.88 19.00
CA PHE A 233 4.76 25.07 19.84
C PHE A 233 3.33 25.65 19.81
N TRP A 234 2.45 25.08 18.99
CA TRP A 234 1.05 25.50 18.83
C TRP A 234 0.06 24.40 19.26
N VAL A 235 0.56 23.39 19.99
CA VAL A 235 -0.25 22.27 20.47
C VAL A 235 -0.52 22.41 21.96
N ALA A 236 -1.81 22.42 22.32
CA ALA A 236 -2.24 22.34 23.70
C ALA A 236 -1.85 21.01 24.36
N ASN A 237 -1.55 21.03 25.66
CA ASN A 237 -1.12 19.86 26.44
C ASN A 237 0.11 19.15 25.82
N PHE A 238 1.06 19.93 25.32
CA PHE A 238 2.26 19.44 24.63
C PHE A 238 2.99 18.36 25.44
N ILE A 239 3.14 18.52 26.76
CA ILE A 239 3.82 17.55 27.61
C ILE A 239 3.18 16.15 27.52
N LYS A 240 1.84 16.10 27.61
CA LYS A 240 1.09 14.84 27.53
C LYS A 240 1.19 14.25 26.13
N LEU A 241 1.00 15.08 25.10
CA LEU A 241 1.01 14.60 23.73
C LEU A 241 2.41 14.14 23.30
N ARG A 242 3.47 14.87 23.65
CA ARG A 242 4.87 14.47 23.44
C ARG A 242 5.16 13.13 24.09
N LYS A 243 4.67 12.88 25.31
CA LYS A 243 4.90 11.58 25.99
C LYS A 243 4.33 10.42 25.17
N VAL A 244 3.11 10.57 24.65
CA VAL A 244 2.47 9.55 23.80
C VAL A 244 3.18 9.46 22.45
N ALA A 245 3.50 10.60 21.84
CA ALA A 245 4.18 10.65 20.55
C ALA A 245 5.58 10.02 20.59
N ALA A 246 6.34 10.32 21.64
CA ALA A 246 7.65 9.73 21.85
C ALA A 246 7.60 8.22 22.07
N ALA A 247 6.51 7.68 22.63
CA ALA A 247 6.32 6.24 22.81
C ALA A 247 6.24 5.49 21.47
N MET A 248 5.70 6.13 20.42
CA MET A 248 5.59 5.57 19.06
C MET A 248 6.96 5.36 18.38
N ALA A 249 7.99 6.07 18.83
CA ALA A 249 9.34 6.06 18.23
C ALA A 249 10.41 5.58 19.24
N THR A 250 10.06 4.56 20.04
CA THR A 250 10.93 4.00 21.09
C THR A 250 11.89 2.93 20.57
N LEU A 251 11.48 2.10 19.61
CA LEU A 251 12.32 1.03 19.06
C LEU A 251 13.59 1.56 18.39
N THR A 252 14.63 0.73 18.32
CA THR A 252 15.95 1.09 17.77
C THR A 252 15.86 1.55 16.32
N GLY A 253 16.63 2.60 15.99
CA GLY A 253 16.67 3.23 14.67
C GLY A 253 15.53 4.20 14.37
N LEU A 254 14.53 4.36 15.25
CA LEU A 254 13.43 5.31 15.03
C LEU A 254 13.75 6.73 15.49
N THR A 255 13.57 7.70 14.59
CA THR A 255 13.84 9.12 14.85
C THR A 255 12.55 9.90 15.13
N ARG A 256 12.70 11.04 15.81
CA ARG A 256 11.65 11.99 16.15
C ARG A 256 12.06 13.37 15.65
N THR A 257 11.42 13.84 14.59
CA THR A 257 11.61 15.18 14.03
C THR A 257 10.50 16.10 14.54
N TYR A 258 10.89 17.12 15.30
CA TYR A 258 9.98 18.17 15.77
C TYR A 258 10.26 19.43 14.96
N PHE A 259 9.22 20.05 14.41
CA PHE A 259 9.38 21.31 13.68
C PHE A 259 8.21 22.24 13.92
N SER A 260 8.48 23.53 14.09
CA SER A 260 7.43 24.50 14.43
C SER A 260 7.89 25.93 14.20
N THR A 261 6.95 26.86 14.03
CA THR A 261 7.29 28.25 14.34
C THR A 261 7.36 28.45 15.85
N PRO A 262 8.25 29.32 16.35
CA PRO A 262 8.30 29.62 17.77
C PRO A 262 6.96 30.22 18.25
N SER A 263 6.69 30.05 19.53
CA SER A 263 5.55 30.62 20.26
C SER A 263 6.08 31.33 21.53
N SER A 264 5.21 31.60 22.51
CA SER A 264 5.59 32.22 23.78
C SER A 264 6.52 31.34 24.62
N GLU A 265 7.39 31.96 25.41
CA GLU A 265 8.23 31.30 26.42
C GLU A 265 7.41 30.62 27.53
N THR A 266 6.16 31.03 27.70
CA THR A 266 5.21 30.42 28.65
C THR A 266 4.65 29.08 28.15
N HIS A 267 4.83 28.76 26.86
CA HIS A 267 4.34 27.50 26.30
C HIS A 267 5.17 26.32 26.82
N GLU A 268 4.52 25.20 27.15
CA GLU A 268 5.17 24.00 27.71
C GLU A 268 6.33 23.44 26.84
N ALA A 269 6.28 23.70 25.53
CA ALA A 269 7.31 23.29 24.59
C ALA A 269 8.62 24.10 24.73
N TYR A 270 8.57 25.29 25.33
CA TYR A 270 9.75 26.15 25.48
C TYR A 270 10.82 25.47 26.33
N GLN A 271 10.45 24.94 27.50
CA GLN A 271 11.35 24.17 28.37
C GLN A 271 11.94 22.90 27.69
N PHE A 272 11.25 22.38 26.68
CA PHE A 272 11.76 21.27 25.88
C PHE A 272 12.79 21.74 24.86
N TRP A 273 12.59 22.91 24.24
CA TRP A 273 13.52 23.53 23.30
C TRP A 273 14.80 24.06 23.97
N THR A 274 14.67 24.72 25.13
CA THR A 274 15.81 25.29 25.88
C THR A 274 16.67 24.24 26.57
N GLY A 275 16.23 22.97 26.59
CA GLY A 275 16.91 21.91 27.32
C GLY A 275 16.71 21.96 28.85
N ASP A 276 15.90 22.88 29.38
CA ASP A 276 15.56 22.94 30.81
C ASP A 276 14.97 21.61 31.30
N ARG A 277 14.15 20.98 30.45
CA ARG A 277 13.58 19.66 30.73
C ARG A 277 14.61 18.52 30.74
N TRP A 278 15.68 18.64 29.96
CA TRP A 278 16.81 17.70 30.01
C TRP A 278 17.59 17.86 31.32
N ASN A 279 17.71 19.10 31.82
CA ASN A 279 18.33 19.44 33.10
C ASN A 279 17.48 19.10 34.33
N GLU A 280 16.15 19.07 34.20
CA GLU A 280 15.19 18.93 35.32
C GLU A 280 15.50 17.75 36.24
N LYS A 281 15.86 16.59 35.66
CA LYS A 281 16.13 15.35 36.39
C LYS A 281 17.62 15.12 36.70
N ARG A 282 18.48 16.08 36.38
CA ARG A 282 19.93 15.98 36.57
C ARG A 282 20.38 16.74 37.82
N ALA A 283 21.38 16.19 38.50
CA ALA A 283 22.05 16.88 39.59
C ALA A 283 22.61 18.22 39.11
N LYS A 284 22.67 19.25 39.97
CA LYS A 284 23.10 20.60 39.59
C LYS A 284 24.46 20.62 38.87
N SER A 285 25.39 19.75 39.28
CA SER A 285 26.73 19.61 38.66
C SER A 285 26.73 18.99 37.26
N GLN A 286 25.65 18.31 36.86
CA GLN A 286 25.49 17.65 35.56
C GLN A 286 24.53 18.42 34.63
N ARG A 287 24.05 19.58 35.06
CA ARG A 287 23.20 20.44 34.23
C ARG A 287 24.07 21.19 33.23
N GLN A 288 23.57 21.35 32.02
CA GLN A 288 24.24 22.04 30.94
C GLN A 288 23.40 23.23 30.48
N SER A 289 24.05 24.37 30.24
CA SER A 289 23.39 25.50 29.59
C SER A 289 23.42 25.29 28.08
N PHE A 290 22.28 25.43 27.43
CA PHE A 290 22.17 25.36 25.97
C PHE A 290 21.95 26.76 25.42
N ASP A 291 22.88 27.23 24.58
CA ASP A 291 22.70 28.50 23.86
C ASP A 291 21.75 28.27 22.68
N VAL A 292 20.50 28.72 22.86
CA VAL A 292 19.44 28.59 21.85
C VAL A 292 19.31 29.82 20.94
N THR A 293 20.28 30.72 20.95
CA THR A 293 20.27 31.89 20.07
C THR A 293 20.42 31.49 18.61
N TRP A 294 19.89 32.34 17.72
CA TRP A 294 20.01 32.11 16.27
C TRP A 294 21.48 32.00 15.82
N LYS A 295 22.39 32.77 16.44
CA LYS A 295 23.81 32.77 16.09
C LYS A 295 24.46 31.39 16.27
N THR A 296 24.00 30.64 17.28
CA THR A 296 24.52 29.32 17.60
C THR A 296 23.78 28.21 16.85
N LEU A 297 22.48 28.39 16.59
CA LEU A 297 21.65 27.34 15.99
C LEU A 297 21.43 27.44 14.47
N ASN A 298 21.81 28.55 13.82
CA ASN A 298 21.48 28.77 12.39
C ASN A 298 22.10 27.72 11.44
N SER A 299 23.22 27.09 11.80
CA SER A 299 23.87 26.01 11.06
C SER A 299 23.58 24.61 11.63
N GLY A 300 22.67 24.52 12.60
CA GLY A 300 22.41 23.31 13.37
C GLY A 300 23.44 23.09 14.48
N LEU A 301 23.01 22.41 15.54
CA LEU A 301 23.86 22.05 16.67
C LEU A 301 23.48 20.65 17.16
N LEU A 302 24.48 19.77 17.29
CA LEU A 302 24.30 18.49 17.96
C LEU A 302 24.35 18.71 19.48
N CYS A 303 23.27 18.29 20.14
CA CYS A 303 23.14 18.36 21.59
C CYS A 303 23.06 16.94 22.20
N PRO A 304 23.42 16.77 23.49
CA PRO A 304 23.38 15.47 24.18
C PRO A 304 21.99 14.88 24.43
#